data_AF-A0A0D7B7U3-F1
#
_entry.id   AF-A0A0D7B7U3-F1
#
_cell.length_a   1.000
_cell.length_b   1.000
_cell.length_c   1.000
_cell.angle_alpha   90.00
_cell.angle_beta   90.00
_cell.angle_gamma   90.00
#
_symmetry.space_group_name_H-M   'P 1'
#
loop_
_entity.id
_entity.type
_entity.pdbx_description
1 polymer ?
#
loop_
_entity_poly.entity_id
_entity_poly.type
_entity_poly.pdbx_seq_one_letter_code
_entity_poly.pdbx_strand_id
1 'polypeptide(L)'
;MPPKKTKSVKLPKQKVQTAVTPVTRAVGGKRKRVQACEPTRGRREKPAKRAKLEEVMYFRLLDVPEDVLYEICSHLHPLIVLRLARTCKGLRQVLMNEASRYAWRSSFESILLEGIRDVRSDICEPRLANLLFDDRCDGCQKSRKGKIPQFMLRVNLCYTCLYKSPDFLTEAEFEEAATTVTTMCKLDGGALIHRIQHFIPSEPSAGYHAPELYDRASFVEIIEEIKDLTNAEFQEWWKRETENIESLKDECTQLKEFKIYMDEDAKLEKAEKKHAIWMQRREDIAARFKEAGYITKRPDGDADEEFWDDVMRTLSGVKLRHYRPLISHQSPLTEKEWKKGKILQCLIDCGKIVEGDKLRIASEKKDCARGRGKASKRGTRSKSS
;
A
#
# COMPACT_ATOMS: atom_id res chain seq x y z
N MET A 1 -13.64 -11.32 13.65
CA MET A 1 -13.52 -12.25 14.79
C MET A 1 -12.87 -11.49 15.92
N PRO A 2 -13.69 -10.89 16.80
CA PRO A 2 -13.25 -10.38 18.09
C PRO A 2 -12.54 -11.49 18.89
N PRO A 3 -11.74 -11.11 19.91
CA PRO A 3 -10.89 -12.07 20.60
C PRO A 3 -11.70 -13.15 21.27
N LYS A 4 -11.33 -14.41 21.03
CA LYS A 4 -11.87 -15.52 21.81
C LYS A 4 -11.32 -15.38 23.22
N LYS A 5 -12.19 -15.15 24.21
CA LYS A 5 -11.82 -15.07 25.62
C LYS A 5 -10.97 -16.29 25.98
N THR A 6 -9.75 -16.07 26.47
CA THR A 6 -8.85 -17.13 26.91
C THR A 6 -9.44 -17.79 28.15
N LYS A 7 -10.07 -18.96 27.96
CA LYS A 7 -10.56 -19.78 29.06
C LYS A 7 -9.40 -20.14 29.98
N SER A 8 -9.50 -19.74 31.24
CA SER A 8 -8.55 -20.04 32.30
C SER A 8 -8.36 -21.56 32.43
N VAL A 9 -7.10 -21.95 32.58
CA VAL A 9 -6.59 -23.32 32.63
C VAL A 9 -7.23 -24.15 33.74
N LYS A 10 -7.79 -25.32 33.38
CA LYS A 10 -7.90 -26.49 34.28
C LYS A 10 -7.26 -27.70 33.60
N LEU A 11 -6.22 -28.27 34.22
CA LEU A 11 -5.61 -29.59 33.95
C LEU A 11 -5.86 -30.50 35.18
N PRO A 12 -5.70 -31.84 35.10
CA PRO A 12 -6.16 -32.75 34.05
C PRO A 12 -6.73 -34.08 34.60
N LYS A 13 -7.39 -34.88 33.76
CA LYS A 13 -7.41 -36.35 33.93
C LYS A 13 -7.20 -37.05 32.58
N GLN A 14 -6.15 -37.89 32.55
CA GLN A 14 -5.74 -38.78 31.47
C GLN A 14 -6.78 -39.89 31.21
N LYS A 15 -6.87 -40.37 29.96
CA LYS A 15 -6.52 -41.77 29.59
C LYS A 15 -6.60 -42.04 28.07
N VAL A 16 -5.46 -42.48 27.55
CA VAL A 16 -5.18 -43.66 26.69
C VAL A 16 -5.77 -43.78 25.28
N GLN A 17 -4.84 -44.05 24.37
CA GLN A 17 -4.91 -44.32 22.93
C GLN A 17 -5.63 -45.63 22.55
N THR A 18 -6.20 -45.70 21.34
CA THR A 18 -5.85 -46.77 20.38
C THR A 18 -6.27 -46.41 18.95
N ALA A 19 -5.36 -46.63 18.00
CA ALA A 19 -5.57 -46.56 16.56
C ALA A 19 -5.97 -47.94 16.01
N VAL A 20 -6.93 -48.00 15.10
CA VAL A 20 -7.14 -49.15 14.20
C VAL A 20 -7.57 -48.65 12.82
N THR A 21 -6.89 -49.17 11.80
CA THR A 21 -7.10 -49.03 10.34
C THR A 21 -8.42 -49.65 9.88
N PRO A 22 -8.89 -49.30 8.65
CA PRO A 22 -8.99 -50.38 7.66
C PRO A 22 -8.68 -49.99 6.20
N VAL A 23 -7.91 -50.87 5.57
CA VAL A 23 -8.15 -51.60 4.31
C VAL A 23 -8.86 -50.91 3.14
N THR A 24 -8.08 -50.82 2.06
CA THR A 24 -8.36 -50.79 0.61
C THR A 24 -9.72 -51.27 0.09
N ARG A 25 -10.26 -50.55 -0.91
CA ARG A 25 -10.86 -51.17 -2.11
C ARG A 25 -10.91 -50.19 -3.29
N ALA A 26 -10.44 -50.65 -4.46
CA ALA A 26 -10.41 -49.94 -5.72
C ALA A 26 -11.55 -50.39 -6.64
N VAL A 27 -12.20 -49.45 -7.33
CA VAL A 27 -12.92 -49.55 -8.62
C VAL A 27 -12.92 -48.10 -9.16
N GLY A 28 -12.50 -47.70 -10.35
CA GLY A 28 -12.51 -48.29 -11.69
C GLY A 28 -13.17 -47.26 -12.61
N GLY A 29 -12.43 -46.64 -13.54
CA GLY A 29 -13.02 -45.63 -14.44
C GLY A 29 -12.04 -44.82 -15.29
N LYS A 30 -11.29 -45.48 -16.18
CA LYS A 30 -10.54 -44.81 -17.27
C LYS A 30 -11.53 -44.38 -18.35
N ARG A 31 -11.48 -43.12 -18.81
CA ARG A 31 -11.91 -42.73 -20.17
C ARG A 31 -10.81 -41.99 -20.91
N LYS A 32 -10.72 -42.37 -22.18
CA LYS A 32 -9.57 -42.40 -23.06
C LYS A 32 -9.61 -41.20 -24.02
N ARG A 33 -8.44 -40.62 -24.24
CA ARG A 33 -8.09 -39.60 -25.22
C ARG A 33 -8.34 -40.11 -26.66
N VAL A 34 -8.96 -39.29 -27.50
CA VAL A 34 -9.09 -39.52 -28.95
C VAL A 34 -8.17 -38.55 -29.70
N GLN A 35 -7.60 -39.04 -30.80
CA GLN A 35 -6.51 -38.50 -31.60
C GLN A 35 -6.95 -38.42 -33.08
N ALA A 36 -6.23 -37.59 -33.86
CA ALA A 36 -6.18 -37.47 -35.33
C ALA A 36 -7.20 -36.51 -35.99
N CYS A 37 -6.88 -35.71 -37.02
CA CYS A 37 -5.77 -35.70 -37.99
C CYS A 37 -5.54 -34.29 -38.59
N GLU A 38 -4.30 -34.00 -38.98
CA GLU A 38 -3.87 -32.97 -39.96
C GLU A 38 -3.90 -33.57 -41.39
N PRO A 39 -3.79 -32.85 -42.55
CA PRO A 39 -2.72 -31.86 -42.82
C PRO A 39 -3.03 -30.72 -43.84
N THR A 40 -2.12 -29.72 -43.94
CA THR A 40 -1.59 -29.25 -45.25
C THR A 40 -0.34 -28.38 -45.10
N ARG A 41 0.61 -28.60 -46.00
CA ARG A 41 1.97 -28.05 -46.05
C ARG A 41 2.01 -26.62 -46.57
N GLY A 42 2.84 -25.78 -45.94
CA GLY A 42 3.33 -24.51 -46.49
C GLY A 42 4.70 -24.15 -45.92
N ARG A 43 5.76 -24.40 -46.69
CA ARG A 43 7.17 -24.16 -46.37
C ARG A 43 7.46 -22.65 -46.31
N ARG A 44 7.90 -22.13 -45.17
CA ARG A 44 8.55 -20.82 -45.05
C ARG A 44 9.77 -20.91 -44.12
N GLU A 45 10.82 -20.21 -44.53
CA GLU A 45 12.21 -20.32 -44.11
C GLU A 45 12.45 -19.84 -42.68
N LYS A 46 13.49 -20.41 -42.04
CA LYS A 46 13.89 -20.09 -40.66
C LYS A 46 14.65 -18.76 -40.61
N PRO A 47 14.22 -17.73 -39.83
CA PRO A 47 15.09 -16.63 -39.51
C PRO A 47 16.07 -17.02 -38.38
N ALA A 48 17.22 -16.35 -38.41
CA ALA A 48 18.43 -16.64 -37.65
C ALA A 48 18.23 -16.82 -36.13
N LYS A 49 19.08 -17.69 -35.56
CA LYS A 49 19.22 -17.94 -34.12
C LYS A 49 19.33 -16.60 -33.37
N ARG A 50 18.29 -16.23 -32.62
CA ARG A 50 18.40 -15.21 -31.57
C ARG A 50 19.42 -15.71 -30.57
N ALA A 51 20.38 -14.84 -30.22
CA ALA A 51 21.33 -15.09 -29.16
C ALA A 51 20.58 -15.59 -27.92
N LYS A 52 21.06 -16.70 -27.34
CA LYS A 52 20.58 -17.23 -26.07
C LYS A 52 20.77 -16.07 -25.07
N LEU A 53 19.67 -15.46 -24.63
CA LEU A 53 19.69 -14.57 -23.48
C LEU A 53 20.42 -15.33 -22.38
N GLU A 54 21.40 -14.72 -21.73
CA GLU A 54 22.01 -15.26 -20.52
C GLU A 54 20.90 -15.80 -19.63
N GLU A 55 21.07 -17.03 -19.19
CA GLU A 55 20.13 -17.74 -18.33
C GLU A 55 20.20 -17.05 -16.97
N VAL A 56 19.46 -15.94 -16.83
CA VAL A 56 19.31 -15.24 -15.55
C VAL A 56 18.76 -16.29 -14.60
N MET A 57 19.57 -16.70 -13.63
CA MET A 57 19.18 -17.69 -12.64
C MET A 57 18.03 -17.10 -11.83
N TYR A 58 16.80 -17.45 -12.19
CA TYR A 58 15.63 -17.01 -11.45
C TYR A 58 15.62 -17.70 -10.10
N PHE A 59 15.89 -16.95 -9.04
CA PHE A 59 15.67 -17.41 -7.68
C PHE A 59 14.17 -17.72 -7.50
N ARG A 60 13.85 -19.01 -7.37
CA ARG A 60 12.48 -19.46 -7.10
C ARG A 60 12.30 -19.53 -5.59
N LEU A 61 11.52 -18.59 -5.06
CA LEU A 61 11.18 -18.50 -3.64
C LEU A 61 10.56 -19.77 -3.04
N LEU A 62 10.00 -20.67 -3.85
CA LEU A 62 9.42 -21.93 -3.40
C LEU A 62 10.41 -23.11 -3.44
N ASP A 63 11.59 -22.93 -4.03
CA ASP A 63 12.62 -23.96 -4.10
C ASP A 63 13.59 -23.88 -2.90
N VAL A 64 13.49 -22.84 -2.07
CA VAL A 64 14.25 -22.71 -0.83
C VAL A 64 13.54 -23.37 0.35
N PRO A 65 14.28 -23.87 1.36
CA PRO A 65 13.68 -24.37 2.60
C PRO A 65 12.80 -23.31 3.28
N GLU A 66 11.73 -23.75 3.94
CA GLU A 66 10.79 -22.86 4.62
C GLU A 66 11.48 -21.98 5.65
N ASP A 67 12.47 -22.49 6.38
CA ASP A 67 13.24 -21.73 7.39
C ASP A 67 13.97 -20.53 6.77
N VAL A 68 14.55 -20.69 5.58
CA VAL A 68 15.21 -19.59 4.86
C VAL A 68 14.18 -18.59 4.35
N LEU A 69 13.02 -19.06 3.90
CA LEU A 69 11.92 -18.18 3.51
C LEU A 69 11.40 -17.37 4.70
N TYR A 70 11.28 -17.99 5.87
CA TYR A 70 10.88 -17.35 7.12
C TYR A 70 11.89 -16.31 7.57
N GLU A 71 13.18 -16.62 7.49
CA GLU A 71 14.25 -15.65 7.78
C GLU A 71 14.20 -14.47 6.80
N ILE A 72 14.02 -14.69 5.51
CA ILE A 72 13.85 -13.58 4.56
C ILE A 72 12.64 -12.74 4.95
N CYS A 73 11.51 -13.36 5.28
CA CYS A 73 10.28 -12.65 5.64
C CYS A 73 10.36 -11.90 6.97
N SER A 74 11.22 -12.33 7.91
CA SER A 74 11.40 -11.67 9.21
C SER A 74 11.99 -10.26 9.08
N HIS A 75 12.75 -10.02 8.01
CA HIS A 75 13.34 -8.70 7.69
C HIS A 75 12.45 -7.82 6.81
N LEU A 76 11.32 -8.33 6.33
CA LEU A 76 10.43 -7.57 5.44
C LEU A 76 9.37 -6.80 6.23
N HIS A 77 8.90 -5.69 5.66
CA HIS A 77 7.72 -5.01 6.19
C HIS A 77 6.49 -5.95 6.15
N PRO A 78 5.62 -6.02 7.19
CA PRO A 78 4.50 -6.96 7.26
C PRO A 78 3.54 -6.89 6.06
N LEU A 79 3.30 -5.69 5.52
CA LEU A 79 2.53 -5.50 4.28
C LEU A 79 3.13 -6.25 3.08
N ILE A 80 4.46 -6.30 2.98
CA ILE A 80 5.15 -7.02 1.89
C ILE A 80 4.99 -8.52 2.09
N VAL A 81 5.16 -9.03 3.31
CA VAL A 81 4.91 -10.45 3.64
C VAL A 81 3.47 -10.83 3.29
N LEU A 82 2.49 -10.00 3.66
CA LEU A 82 1.07 -10.20 3.32
C LEU A 82 0.83 -10.23 1.81
N ARG A 83 1.46 -9.34 1.06
CA ARG A 83 1.34 -9.30 -0.40
C ARG A 83 2.01 -10.51 -1.04
N LEU A 84 3.18 -10.93 -0.56
CA LEU A 84 3.86 -12.14 -1.01
C LEU A 84 2.98 -13.37 -0.82
N ALA A 85 2.38 -13.54 0.36
CA ALA A 85 1.44 -14.62 0.64
C ALA A 85 0.21 -14.62 -0.30
N ARG A 86 -0.15 -13.49 -0.91
CA ARG A 86 -1.26 -13.38 -1.86
C ARG A 86 -0.86 -13.58 -3.32
N THR A 87 0.44 -13.66 -3.64
CA THR A 87 0.90 -13.83 -5.04
C THR A 87 0.72 -15.25 -5.58
N CYS A 88 0.90 -16.27 -4.76
CA CYS A 88 0.74 -17.67 -5.18
C CYS A 88 0.22 -18.57 -4.04
N LYS A 89 -0.39 -19.70 -4.43
CA LYS A 89 -1.01 -20.64 -3.47
C LYS A 89 0.02 -21.28 -2.52
N GLY A 90 1.23 -21.59 -3.01
CA GLY A 90 2.30 -22.18 -2.21
C GLY A 90 2.78 -21.23 -1.11
N LEU A 91 3.12 -19.99 -1.47
CA LEU A 91 3.51 -18.96 -0.49
C LEU A 91 2.39 -18.68 0.50
N ARG A 92 1.12 -18.69 0.06
CA ARG A 92 -0.01 -18.56 0.97
C ARG A 92 -0.03 -19.67 2.01
N GLN A 93 0.16 -20.92 1.58
CA GLN A 93 0.13 -22.07 2.48
C GLN A 93 1.26 -22.00 3.51
N VAL A 94 2.47 -21.59 3.09
CA VAL A 94 3.65 -21.51 3.96
C VAL A 94 3.58 -20.32 4.91
N LEU A 95 3.21 -19.12 4.41
CA LEU A 95 3.22 -17.86 5.18
C LEU A 95 1.94 -17.61 6.00
N MET A 96 0.90 -18.42 5.84
CA MET A 96 -0.32 -18.34 6.68
C MET A 96 -0.39 -19.49 7.68
N ASN A 97 0.65 -20.33 7.76
CA ASN A 97 0.77 -21.41 8.73
C ASN A 97 1.31 -20.88 10.06
N GLU A 98 0.97 -21.55 11.16
CA GLU A 98 1.47 -21.28 12.50
C GLU A 98 3.02 -21.36 12.58
N ALA A 99 3.65 -22.23 11.79
CA ALA A 99 5.11 -22.32 11.70
C ALA A 99 5.77 -20.98 11.28
N SER A 100 5.08 -20.16 10.51
CA SER A 100 5.59 -18.84 10.06
C SER A 100 5.44 -17.73 11.10
N ARG A 101 4.83 -18.01 12.27
CA ARG A 101 4.49 -17.00 13.28
C ARG A 101 5.70 -16.19 13.74
N TYR A 102 6.85 -16.85 13.90
CA TYR A 102 8.10 -16.17 14.27
C TYR A 102 8.49 -15.10 13.23
N ALA A 103 8.49 -15.45 11.94
CA ALA A 103 8.81 -14.51 10.87
C ALA A 103 7.88 -13.29 10.88
N TRP A 104 6.58 -13.50 11.10
CA TRP A 104 5.65 -12.38 11.24
C TRP A 104 5.95 -11.53 12.47
N ARG A 105 6.17 -12.13 13.64
CA ARG A 105 6.46 -11.37 14.87
C ARG A 105 7.71 -10.52 14.72
N SER A 106 8.77 -11.09 14.15
CA SER A 106 10.00 -10.36 13.84
C SER A 106 9.80 -9.28 12.77
N SER A 107 8.97 -9.52 11.75
CA SER A 107 8.61 -8.48 10.76
C SER A 107 7.94 -7.26 11.41
N PHE A 108 7.19 -7.50 12.48
CA PHE A 108 6.52 -6.47 13.26
C PHE A 108 7.42 -5.81 14.30
N GLU A 109 8.47 -6.49 14.77
CA GLU A 109 9.40 -5.99 15.78
C GLU A 109 10.11 -4.71 15.35
N SER A 110 10.36 -4.54 14.06
CA SER A 110 11.05 -3.37 13.50
C SER A 110 10.18 -2.11 13.40
N ILE A 111 8.86 -2.21 13.59
CA ILE A 111 7.91 -1.12 13.27
C ILE A 111 6.96 -0.82 14.44
N LEU A 112 6.63 -1.81 15.27
CA LEU A 112 5.66 -1.61 16.36
C LEU A 112 6.31 -1.11 17.65
N LEU A 113 5.63 -0.15 18.27
CA LEU A 113 5.94 0.39 19.59
C LEU A 113 5.64 -0.63 20.68
N GLU A 114 6.39 -0.58 21.79
CA GLU A 114 6.32 -1.56 22.87
C GLU A 114 4.90 -1.73 23.44
N GLY A 115 4.16 -0.63 23.67
CA GLY A 115 2.78 -0.70 24.17
C GLY A 115 1.80 -1.41 23.22
N ILE A 116 2.06 -1.40 21.91
CA ILE A 116 1.22 -2.10 20.93
C ILE A 116 1.52 -3.61 20.92
N ARG A 117 2.68 -4.05 21.44
CA ARG A 117 3.02 -5.48 21.46
C ARG A 117 2.09 -6.27 22.38
N ASP A 118 1.75 -5.73 23.54
CA ASP A 118 0.91 -6.39 24.53
C ASP A 118 -0.55 -6.53 24.05
N VAL A 119 -1.04 -5.51 23.32
CA VAL A 119 -2.36 -5.47 22.66
C VAL A 119 -2.59 -6.62 21.66
N ARG A 120 -1.51 -7.25 21.15
CA ARG A 120 -1.58 -8.13 19.97
C ARG A 120 -1.77 -9.61 20.26
N SER A 121 -1.91 -10.01 21.53
CA SER A 121 -1.93 -11.43 21.92
C SER A 121 -3.08 -12.23 21.31
N ASP A 122 -4.09 -11.55 20.79
CA ASP A 122 -5.41 -12.09 20.47
C ASP A 122 -5.81 -11.91 18.97
N ILE A 123 -4.97 -11.25 18.17
CA ILE A 123 -5.08 -11.15 16.70
C ILE A 123 -3.90 -11.89 16.07
N CYS A 124 -4.18 -12.80 15.13
CA CYS A 124 -3.10 -13.42 14.37
C CYS A 124 -2.38 -12.39 13.48
N GLU A 125 -1.08 -12.55 13.35
CA GLU A 125 -0.20 -11.56 12.75
C GLU A 125 -0.55 -11.22 11.28
N PRO A 126 -0.94 -12.18 10.41
CA PRO A 126 -1.38 -11.84 9.05
C PRO A 126 -2.67 -10.99 9.03
N ARG A 127 -3.58 -11.22 9.97
CA ARG A 127 -4.82 -10.42 10.11
C ARG A 127 -4.48 -9.01 10.58
N LEU A 128 -3.57 -8.88 11.54
CA LEU A 128 -3.09 -7.59 12.01
C LEU A 128 -2.41 -6.79 10.89
N ALA A 129 -1.56 -7.43 10.09
CA ALA A 129 -0.88 -6.79 8.97
C ALA A 129 -1.87 -6.25 7.93
N ASN A 130 -2.95 -7.02 7.71
CA ASN A 130 -4.03 -6.62 6.83
C ASN A 130 -4.81 -5.42 7.37
N LEU A 131 -5.12 -5.39 8.67
CA LEU A 131 -5.82 -4.26 9.30
C LEU A 131 -4.99 -2.98 9.27
N LEU A 132 -3.73 -3.04 9.68
CA LEU A 132 -2.88 -1.86 9.81
C LEU A 132 -2.46 -1.28 8.45
N PHE A 133 -2.02 -2.14 7.52
CA PHE A 133 -1.26 -1.70 6.36
C PHE A 133 -1.93 -1.91 5.00
N ASP A 134 -2.90 -2.82 4.88
CA ASP A 134 -3.51 -3.08 3.59
C ASP A 134 -4.73 -2.17 3.35
N ASP A 135 -4.73 -1.51 2.20
CA ASP A 135 -5.78 -0.56 1.81
C ASP A 135 -6.93 -1.22 1.04
N ARG A 136 -6.89 -2.55 0.83
CA ARG A 136 -7.86 -3.29 0.03
C ARG A 136 -8.88 -4.03 0.88
N CYS A 137 -10.15 -3.92 0.47
CA CYS A 137 -11.27 -4.59 1.13
C CYS A 137 -11.12 -6.12 1.07
N ASP A 138 -11.25 -6.81 2.21
CA ASP A 138 -11.18 -8.29 2.24
C ASP A 138 -12.26 -8.96 1.37
N GLY A 139 -13.47 -8.38 1.34
CA GLY A 139 -14.59 -8.94 0.57
C GLY A 139 -14.46 -8.70 -0.94
N CYS A 140 -14.32 -7.43 -1.37
CA CYS A 140 -14.35 -7.09 -2.80
C CYS A 140 -12.99 -6.76 -3.43
N GLN A 141 -11.91 -6.73 -2.64
CA GLN A 141 -10.53 -6.43 -3.07
C GLN A 141 -10.31 -5.04 -3.70
N LYS A 142 -11.33 -4.18 -3.68
CA LYS A 142 -11.23 -2.78 -4.10
C LYS A 142 -10.49 -1.96 -3.04
N SER A 143 -9.74 -0.95 -3.47
CA SER A 143 -9.09 0.00 -2.55
C SER A 143 -10.14 0.78 -1.76
N ARG A 144 -9.89 0.94 -0.46
CA ARG A 144 -10.70 1.72 0.48
C ARG A 144 -10.23 3.17 0.61
N LYS A 145 -9.25 3.61 -0.21
CA LYS A 145 -8.76 5.00 -0.28
C LYS A 145 -8.39 5.62 1.08
N GLY A 146 -7.64 4.90 1.90
CA GLY A 146 -7.14 5.43 3.18
C GLY A 146 -8.19 5.54 4.29
N LYS A 147 -9.34 4.86 4.16
CA LYS A 147 -10.28 4.71 5.27
C LYS A 147 -9.68 3.81 6.35
N ILE A 148 -9.86 4.22 7.61
CA ILE A 148 -9.50 3.44 8.79
C ILE A 148 -10.32 2.13 8.78
N PRO A 149 -9.69 0.98 9.05
CA PRO A 149 -10.39 -0.31 9.20
C PRO A 149 -11.32 -0.31 10.41
N GLN A 150 -12.20 -1.31 10.48
CA GLN A 150 -13.10 -1.53 11.60
C GLN A 150 -12.35 -2.31 12.70
N PHE A 151 -11.68 -1.60 13.61
CA PHE A 151 -10.83 -2.24 14.63
C PHE A 151 -11.65 -3.03 15.65
N MET A 152 -12.79 -2.49 16.10
CA MET A 152 -13.68 -3.18 17.06
C MET A 152 -14.15 -4.54 16.50
N LEU A 153 -14.49 -4.59 15.21
CA LEU A 153 -14.91 -5.81 14.54
C LEU A 153 -13.74 -6.68 14.03
N ARG A 154 -12.51 -6.15 14.09
CA ARG A 154 -11.27 -6.77 13.56
C ARG A 154 -11.36 -7.14 12.10
N VAL A 155 -12.02 -6.30 11.30
CA VAL A 155 -12.21 -6.52 9.86
C VAL A 155 -11.73 -5.36 9.01
N ASN A 156 -11.30 -5.71 7.80
CA ASN A 156 -10.78 -4.77 6.82
C ASN A 156 -11.73 -4.61 5.63
N LEU A 157 -12.98 -4.23 5.90
CA LEU A 157 -14.05 -4.23 4.89
C LEU A 157 -14.41 -2.82 4.42
N CYS A 158 -14.90 -2.71 3.19
CA CYS A 158 -15.60 -1.51 2.76
C CYS A 158 -17.05 -1.57 3.25
N TYR A 159 -17.68 -0.41 3.38
CA TYR A 159 -19.06 -0.28 3.87
C TYR A 159 -20.05 -1.25 3.19
N THR A 160 -19.96 -1.41 1.87
CA THR A 160 -20.84 -2.32 1.11
C THR A 160 -20.62 -3.79 1.46
N CYS A 161 -19.39 -4.18 1.76
CA CYS A 161 -19.08 -5.56 2.13
C CYS A 161 -19.40 -5.81 3.60
N LEU A 162 -19.21 -4.81 4.46
CA LEU A 162 -19.56 -4.88 5.87
C LEU A 162 -21.07 -5.09 6.05
N TYR A 163 -21.88 -4.22 5.44
CA TYR A 163 -23.35 -4.29 5.52
C TYR A 163 -23.95 -5.57 4.92
N LYS A 164 -23.29 -6.17 3.92
CA LYS A 164 -23.75 -7.42 3.28
C LYS A 164 -23.23 -8.68 3.96
N SER A 165 -22.36 -8.55 4.95
CA SER A 165 -21.75 -9.71 5.60
C SER A 165 -22.77 -10.38 6.52
N PRO A 166 -22.94 -11.70 6.46
CA PRO A 166 -23.79 -12.42 7.42
C PRO A 166 -23.20 -12.44 8.84
N ASP A 167 -21.91 -12.11 8.97
CA ASP A 167 -21.18 -12.11 10.25
C ASP A 167 -21.61 -10.95 11.17
N PHE A 168 -22.35 -9.96 10.66
CA PHE A 168 -22.80 -8.79 11.43
C PHE A 168 -24.33 -8.73 11.48
N LEU A 169 -24.83 -8.21 12.59
CA LEU A 169 -26.24 -7.92 12.83
C LEU A 169 -26.49 -6.44 12.62
N THR A 170 -27.55 -6.10 11.89
CA THR A 170 -28.13 -4.75 11.93
C THR A 170 -28.84 -4.53 13.26
N GLU A 171 -29.11 -3.27 13.60
CA GLU A 171 -29.86 -2.90 14.82
C GLU A 171 -31.22 -3.62 14.91
N ALA A 172 -31.98 -3.70 13.81
CA ALA A 172 -33.26 -4.41 13.78
C ALA A 172 -33.11 -5.92 14.02
N GLU A 173 -32.12 -6.56 13.39
CA GLU A 173 -31.84 -7.99 13.59
C GLU A 173 -31.34 -8.27 15.03
N PHE A 174 -30.57 -7.34 15.59
CA PHE A 174 -30.09 -7.41 16.96
C PHE A 174 -31.25 -7.33 17.96
N GLU A 175 -32.14 -6.35 17.82
CA GLU A 175 -33.32 -6.19 18.69
C GLU A 175 -34.25 -7.40 18.63
N GLU A 176 -34.52 -7.92 17.43
CA GLU A 176 -35.34 -9.13 17.23
C GLU A 176 -34.73 -10.35 17.94
N ALA A 177 -33.42 -10.56 17.74
CA ALA A 177 -32.70 -11.66 18.35
C ALA A 177 -32.62 -11.52 19.88
N ALA A 178 -32.32 -10.32 20.38
CA ALA A 178 -32.19 -10.04 21.81
C ALA A 178 -33.53 -10.15 22.55
N THR A 179 -34.63 -9.73 21.92
CA THR A 179 -35.99 -9.86 22.48
C THR A 179 -36.39 -11.33 22.64
N THR A 180 -36.09 -12.15 21.63
CA THR A 180 -36.35 -13.59 21.66
C THR A 180 -35.62 -14.25 22.84
N VAL A 181 -34.33 -13.93 22.99
CA VAL A 181 -33.50 -14.47 24.08
C VAL A 181 -33.96 -13.99 25.45
N THR A 182 -34.27 -12.70 25.60
CA THR A 182 -34.65 -12.16 26.92
C THR A 182 -35.96 -12.77 27.42
N THR A 183 -36.89 -13.05 26.50
CA THR A 183 -38.14 -13.78 26.79
C THR A 183 -37.86 -15.21 27.30
N MET A 184 -36.82 -15.87 26.77
CA MET A 184 -36.41 -17.21 27.21
C MET A 184 -35.72 -17.19 28.60
N CYS A 185 -34.95 -16.15 28.91
CA CYS A 185 -34.15 -16.05 30.13
C CYS A 185 -34.91 -15.53 31.36
N LYS A 186 -36.21 -15.17 31.25
CA LYS A 186 -37.03 -14.61 32.36
C LYS A 186 -36.43 -13.37 33.06
N LEU A 187 -35.59 -12.61 32.36
CA LEU A 187 -35.02 -11.35 32.83
C LEU A 187 -35.93 -10.17 32.39
N ASP A 188 -35.85 -9.01 33.05
CA ASP A 188 -36.61 -7.82 32.64
C ASP A 188 -36.19 -7.36 31.23
N GLY A 189 -37.05 -7.68 30.26
CA GLY A 189 -36.92 -7.52 28.80
C GLY A 189 -36.12 -6.32 28.32
N GLY A 190 -36.62 -5.12 28.59
CA GLY A 190 -36.09 -3.90 27.98
C GLY A 190 -34.75 -3.42 28.56
N ALA A 191 -34.54 -3.58 29.86
CA ALA A 191 -33.31 -3.11 30.50
C ALA A 191 -32.10 -3.99 30.15
N LEU A 192 -32.32 -5.29 29.88
CA LEU A 192 -31.26 -6.21 29.53
C LEU A 192 -30.72 -6.00 28.10
N ILE A 193 -31.58 -5.64 27.15
CA ILE A 193 -31.18 -5.44 25.73
C ILE A 193 -30.16 -4.31 25.62
N HIS A 194 -30.48 -3.13 26.15
CA HIS A 194 -29.56 -1.98 26.15
C HIS A 194 -28.25 -2.29 26.89
N ARG A 195 -28.34 -3.14 27.90
CA ARG A 195 -27.21 -3.61 28.70
C ARG A 195 -26.29 -4.54 27.91
N ILE A 196 -26.83 -5.49 27.16
CA ILE A 196 -26.08 -6.42 26.30
C ILE A 196 -25.45 -5.68 25.12
N GLN A 197 -26.18 -4.74 24.52
CA GLN A 197 -25.73 -3.96 23.37
C GLN A 197 -24.38 -3.27 23.63
N HIS A 198 -24.15 -2.79 24.86
CA HIS A 198 -22.91 -2.11 25.24
C HIS A 198 -21.64 -3.00 25.17
N PHE A 199 -21.80 -4.32 25.33
CA PHE A 199 -20.68 -5.27 25.38
C PHE A 199 -20.36 -5.90 24.03
N ILE A 200 -21.21 -5.69 23.03
CA ILE A 200 -21.00 -6.29 21.73
C ILE A 200 -20.15 -5.35 20.89
N PRO A 201 -18.99 -5.80 20.37
CA PRO A 201 -18.21 -5.01 19.46
C PRO A 201 -19.05 -4.57 18.26
N SER A 202 -19.06 -3.27 18.01
CA SER A 202 -19.89 -2.65 16.99
C SER A 202 -19.13 -1.58 16.22
N GLU A 203 -19.56 -1.33 14.99
CA GLU A 203 -19.07 -0.22 14.17
C GLU A 203 -20.21 0.38 13.33
N PRO A 204 -20.20 1.69 13.07
CA PRO A 204 -21.13 2.32 12.14
C PRO A 204 -20.88 1.84 10.71
N SER A 205 -21.96 1.46 10.01
CA SER A 205 -21.86 0.90 8.65
C SER A 205 -21.28 1.87 7.60
N ALA A 206 -21.41 3.19 7.79
CA ALA A 206 -20.98 4.22 6.83
C ALA A 206 -20.75 5.64 7.40
N GLY A 207 -20.20 5.78 8.62
CA GLY A 207 -19.92 7.09 9.24
C GLY A 207 -21.00 7.56 10.22
N TYR A 208 -20.99 8.84 10.61
CA TYR A 208 -21.70 9.41 11.78
C TYR A 208 -23.25 9.27 11.82
N HIS A 209 -23.91 8.84 10.74
CA HIS A 209 -25.38 8.65 10.69
C HIS A 209 -25.79 7.30 10.13
N ALA A 210 -24.86 6.35 10.06
CA ALA A 210 -25.12 5.06 9.49
C ALA A 210 -25.56 4.06 10.57
N PRO A 211 -26.44 3.10 10.25
CA PRO A 211 -26.86 2.09 11.21
C PRO A 211 -25.65 1.33 11.75
N GLU A 212 -25.69 1.07 13.05
CA GLU A 212 -24.65 0.35 13.76
C GLU A 212 -24.74 -1.15 13.44
N LEU A 213 -23.58 -1.77 13.25
CA LEU A 213 -23.45 -3.19 12.95
C LEU A 213 -22.73 -3.88 14.10
N TYR A 214 -23.33 -4.96 14.60
CA TYR A 214 -22.87 -5.71 15.76
C TYR A 214 -22.24 -7.03 15.35
N ASP A 215 -21.15 -7.45 15.98
CA ASP A 215 -20.56 -8.77 15.74
C ASP A 215 -21.51 -9.88 16.19
N ARG A 216 -21.97 -10.70 15.24
CA ARG A 216 -22.93 -11.79 15.51
C ARG A 216 -22.32 -12.85 16.42
N ALA A 217 -21.03 -13.14 16.30
CA ALA A 217 -20.39 -14.17 17.09
C ALA A 217 -20.26 -13.74 18.57
N SER A 218 -19.86 -12.49 18.83
CA SER A 218 -19.86 -11.91 20.17
C SER A 218 -21.24 -11.87 20.80
N PHE A 219 -22.27 -11.52 20.03
CA PHE A 219 -23.66 -11.58 20.52
C PHE A 219 -24.01 -12.99 21.03
N VAL A 220 -23.77 -14.02 20.22
CA VAL A 220 -24.06 -15.41 20.60
C VAL A 220 -23.25 -15.85 21.82
N GLU A 221 -21.97 -15.48 21.90
CA GLU A 221 -21.12 -15.78 23.05
C GLU A 221 -21.64 -15.15 24.34
N ILE A 222 -22.00 -13.86 24.31
CA ILE A 222 -22.56 -13.16 25.47
C ILE A 222 -23.87 -13.81 25.91
N ILE A 223 -24.77 -14.13 24.97
CA ILE A 223 -26.03 -14.80 25.30
C ILE A 223 -25.80 -16.16 25.97
N GLU A 224 -24.87 -16.96 25.43
CA GLU A 224 -24.52 -18.26 26.01
C GLU A 224 -23.91 -18.13 27.42
N GLU A 225 -23.20 -17.05 27.71
CA GLU A 225 -22.63 -16.80 29.04
C GLU A 225 -23.68 -16.37 30.07
N ILE A 226 -24.70 -15.61 29.66
CA ILE A 226 -25.67 -15.02 30.61
C ILE A 226 -26.94 -15.86 30.83
N LYS A 227 -27.26 -16.78 29.92
CA LYS A 227 -28.56 -17.48 29.91
C LYS A 227 -28.90 -18.25 31.20
N ASP A 228 -27.89 -18.75 31.90
CA ASP A 228 -28.04 -19.59 33.09
C ASP A 228 -27.63 -18.87 34.39
N LEU A 229 -27.30 -17.58 34.33
CA LEU A 229 -26.81 -16.82 35.49
C LEU A 229 -27.95 -16.34 36.40
N THR A 230 -27.71 -16.38 37.71
CA THR A 230 -28.53 -15.66 38.70
C THR A 230 -28.27 -14.15 38.65
N ASN A 231 -29.16 -13.34 39.23
CA ASN A 231 -28.97 -11.88 39.29
C ASN A 231 -27.65 -11.46 39.95
N ALA A 232 -27.19 -12.17 40.99
CA ALA A 232 -25.94 -11.86 41.67
C ALA A 232 -24.72 -12.22 40.80
N GLU A 233 -24.74 -13.38 40.14
CA GLU A 233 -23.69 -13.80 39.21
C GLU A 233 -23.63 -12.90 37.97
N PHE A 234 -24.79 -12.44 37.49
CA PHE A 234 -24.86 -11.48 36.39
C PHE A 234 -24.18 -10.15 36.74
N GLN A 235 -24.33 -9.65 37.97
CA GLN A 235 -23.66 -8.41 38.39
C GLN A 235 -22.12 -8.56 38.44
N GLU A 236 -21.62 -9.73 38.82
CA GLU A 236 -20.18 -9.99 38.81
C GLU A 236 -19.66 -10.19 37.38
N TRP A 237 -20.40 -10.93 36.56
CA TRP A 237 -20.14 -11.05 35.12
C TRP A 237 -20.10 -9.67 34.45
N TRP A 238 -21.05 -8.78 34.78
CA TRP A 238 -21.14 -7.42 34.25
C TRP A 238 -19.87 -6.61 34.49
N LYS A 239 -19.37 -6.60 35.73
CA LYS A 239 -18.15 -5.86 36.07
C LYS A 239 -16.96 -6.35 35.26
N ARG A 240 -16.75 -7.66 35.22
CA ARG A 240 -15.68 -8.27 34.45
C ARG A 240 -15.81 -8.00 32.95
N GLU A 241 -17.02 -8.08 32.40
CA GLU A 241 -17.24 -7.82 30.98
C GLU A 241 -17.08 -6.33 30.63
N THR A 242 -17.37 -5.44 31.57
CA THR A 242 -17.07 -4.00 31.44
C THR A 242 -15.55 -3.78 31.31
N GLU A 243 -14.75 -4.41 32.17
CA GLU A 243 -13.29 -4.35 32.09
C GLU A 243 -12.77 -4.91 30.75
N ASN A 244 -13.35 -6.03 30.28
CA ASN A 244 -12.99 -6.64 29.00
C ASN A 244 -13.26 -5.70 27.80
N ILE A 245 -14.45 -5.08 27.75
CA ILE A 245 -14.80 -4.19 26.64
C ILE A 245 -14.02 -2.88 26.68
N GLU A 246 -13.71 -2.35 27.87
CA GLU A 246 -12.84 -1.18 28.03
C GLU A 246 -11.43 -1.48 27.55
N SER A 247 -10.85 -2.63 27.96
CA SER A 247 -9.56 -3.09 27.44
C SER A 247 -9.57 -3.19 25.90
N LEU A 248 -10.61 -3.78 25.31
CA LEU A 248 -10.73 -3.88 23.85
C LEU A 248 -10.83 -2.50 23.17
N LYS A 249 -11.53 -1.54 23.78
CA LYS A 249 -11.64 -0.17 23.26
C LYS A 249 -10.29 0.55 23.31
N ASP A 250 -9.54 0.37 24.39
CA ASP A 250 -8.19 0.93 24.54
C ASP A 250 -7.24 0.36 23.49
N GLU A 251 -7.26 -0.97 23.30
CA GLU A 251 -6.51 -1.65 22.23
C GLU A 251 -6.85 -1.10 20.85
N CYS A 252 -8.14 -0.98 20.53
CA CYS A 252 -8.58 -0.46 19.24
C CYS A 252 -8.17 1.01 19.03
N THR A 253 -8.15 1.80 20.11
CA THR A 253 -7.70 3.19 20.08
C THR A 253 -6.20 3.26 19.76
N GLN A 254 -5.37 2.46 20.45
CA GLN A 254 -3.93 2.40 20.20
C GLN A 254 -3.62 1.95 18.76
N LEU A 255 -4.31 0.94 18.24
CA LEU A 255 -4.15 0.48 16.86
C LEU A 255 -4.54 1.57 15.85
N LYS A 256 -5.58 2.35 16.15
CA LYS A 256 -6.03 3.46 15.31
C LYS A 256 -5.04 4.61 15.30
N GLU A 257 -4.54 5.01 16.46
CA GLU A 257 -3.51 6.06 16.60
C GLU A 257 -2.23 5.65 15.87
N PHE A 258 -1.77 4.42 16.07
CA PHE A 258 -0.61 3.89 15.37
C PHE A 258 -0.79 3.91 13.86
N LYS A 259 -1.96 3.47 13.37
CA LYS A 259 -2.25 3.52 11.94
C LYS A 259 -2.22 4.95 11.39
N ILE A 260 -2.79 5.91 12.10
CA ILE A 260 -2.79 7.33 11.71
C ILE A 260 -1.35 7.84 11.62
N TYR A 261 -0.54 7.58 12.66
CA TYR A 261 0.87 7.93 12.70
C TYR A 261 1.63 7.36 11.49
N MET A 262 1.50 6.07 11.22
CA MET A 262 2.18 5.42 10.07
C MET A 262 1.69 5.96 8.72
N ASP A 263 0.39 6.26 8.57
CA ASP A 263 -0.15 6.83 7.34
C ASP A 263 0.31 8.29 7.14
N GLU A 264 0.59 9.03 8.21
CA GLU A 264 1.18 10.38 8.17
C GLU A 264 2.67 10.35 7.84
N ASP A 265 3.43 9.48 8.51
CA ASP A 265 4.86 9.27 8.23
C ASP A 265 5.09 8.86 6.77
N ALA A 266 4.30 7.90 6.26
CA ALA A 266 4.37 7.49 4.86
C ALA A 266 4.00 8.62 3.87
N LYS A 267 3.12 9.56 4.26
CA LYS A 267 2.82 10.75 3.44
C LYS A 267 3.99 11.73 3.44
N LEU A 268 4.63 11.95 4.59
CA LEU A 268 5.80 12.81 4.73
C LEU A 268 6.97 12.26 3.92
N GLU A 269 7.33 10.99 4.10
CA GLU A 269 8.42 10.35 3.36
C GLU A 269 8.17 10.41 1.84
N LYS A 270 6.93 10.22 1.40
CA LYS A 270 6.55 10.37 -0.02
C LYS A 270 6.65 11.81 -0.49
N ALA A 271 6.29 12.80 0.34
CA ALA A 271 6.42 14.21 0.02
C ALA A 271 7.89 14.62 -0.08
N GLU A 272 8.73 14.15 0.84
CA GLU A 272 10.18 14.36 0.83
C GLU A 272 10.84 13.73 -0.41
N LYS A 273 10.53 12.47 -0.73
CA LYS A 273 11.02 11.82 -1.97
C LYS A 273 10.62 12.61 -3.22
N LYS A 274 9.38 13.11 -3.27
CA LYS A 274 8.90 13.96 -4.37
C LYS A 274 9.62 15.30 -4.42
N HIS A 275 9.88 15.90 -3.26
CA HIS A 275 10.62 17.15 -3.12
C HIS A 275 12.08 16.97 -3.55
N ALA A 276 12.73 15.89 -3.15
CA ALA A 276 14.09 15.55 -3.58
C ALA A 276 14.17 15.38 -5.10
N ILE A 277 13.23 14.64 -5.72
CA ILE A 277 13.15 14.51 -7.19
C ILE A 277 12.94 15.88 -7.86
N TRP A 278 12.10 16.73 -7.26
CA TRP A 278 11.85 18.08 -7.74
C TRP A 278 13.09 18.97 -7.68
N MET A 279 13.85 18.93 -6.59
CA MET A 279 15.12 19.66 -6.44
C MET A 279 16.19 19.14 -7.42
N GLN A 280 16.34 17.82 -7.52
CA GLN A 280 17.28 17.20 -8.47
C GLN A 280 16.97 17.63 -9.91
N ARG A 281 15.70 17.67 -10.30
CA ARG A 281 15.29 18.13 -11.63
C ARG A 281 15.73 19.58 -11.90
N ARG A 282 15.58 20.47 -10.92
CA ARG A 282 16.00 21.88 -11.01
C ARG A 282 17.51 21.99 -11.21
N GLU A 283 18.29 21.19 -10.50
CA GLU A 283 19.74 21.09 -10.65
C GLU A 283 20.13 20.56 -12.03
N ASP A 284 19.52 19.47 -12.48
CA ASP A 284 19.78 18.86 -13.80
C ASP A 284 19.52 19.85 -14.94
N ILE A 285 18.42 20.63 -14.83
CA ILE A 285 18.09 21.66 -15.81
C ILE A 285 19.18 22.75 -15.82
N ALA A 286 19.58 23.25 -14.64
CA ALA A 286 20.61 24.28 -14.53
C ALA A 286 21.96 23.81 -15.06
N ALA A 287 22.36 22.57 -14.73
CA ALA A 287 23.59 21.94 -15.21
C ALA A 287 23.61 21.84 -16.74
N ARG A 288 22.52 21.36 -17.36
CA ARG A 288 22.43 21.27 -18.83
C ARG A 288 22.46 22.63 -19.52
N PHE A 289 21.87 23.66 -18.91
CA PHE A 289 21.97 25.02 -19.46
C PHE A 289 23.40 25.57 -19.35
N LYS A 290 24.09 25.32 -18.23
CA LYS A 290 25.50 25.67 -18.06
C LYS A 290 26.40 24.97 -19.08
N GLU A 291 26.20 23.66 -19.29
CA GLU A 291 26.90 22.88 -20.33
C GLU A 291 26.61 23.41 -21.75
N ALA A 292 25.38 23.87 -22.01
CA ALA A 292 24.98 24.47 -23.27
C ALA A 292 25.46 25.93 -23.45
N GLY A 293 26.22 26.47 -22.49
CA GLY A 293 26.83 27.79 -22.55
C GLY A 293 25.92 28.94 -22.09
N TYR A 294 24.87 28.66 -21.32
CA TYR A 294 23.99 29.70 -20.77
C TYR A 294 24.34 30.03 -19.32
N ILE A 295 24.32 31.32 -18.98
CA ILE A 295 24.54 31.80 -17.60
C ILE A 295 23.18 31.85 -16.89
N THR A 296 23.04 31.15 -15.77
CA THR A 296 21.81 31.05 -14.97
C THR A 296 21.89 31.82 -13.65
N LYS A 297 22.65 32.92 -13.59
CA LYS A 297 22.72 33.84 -12.44
C LYS A 297 22.69 35.29 -12.93
N ARG A 298 21.90 36.15 -12.29
CA ARG A 298 21.97 37.61 -12.49
C ARG A 298 23.26 38.16 -11.88
N PRO A 299 23.92 39.16 -12.49
CA PRO A 299 25.08 39.84 -11.89
C PRO A 299 24.77 40.56 -10.57
N ASP A 300 23.53 41.05 -10.39
CA ASP A 300 23.16 41.99 -9.32
C ASP A 300 22.04 41.46 -8.38
N GLY A 301 21.83 40.14 -8.29
CA GLY A 301 20.78 39.55 -7.45
C GLY A 301 21.27 39.18 -6.06
N ASP A 302 20.45 39.43 -5.03
CA ASP A 302 20.68 39.03 -3.64
C ASP A 302 21.06 37.55 -3.56
N ALA A 303 22.14 37.25 -2.84
CA ALA A 303 22.79 35.94 -2.80
C ALA A 303 21.90 34.79 -2.28
N ASP A 304 20.73 35.12 -1.72
CA ASP A 304 19.85 34.19 -1.01
C ASP A 304 18.56 33.83 -1.78
N GLU A 305 18.28 34.46 -2.94
CA GLU A 305 17.10 34.10 -3.74
C GLU A 305 17.43 32.97 -4.73
N GLU A 306 16.88 31.78 -4.50
CA GLU A 306 17.09 30.62 -5.38
C GLU A 306 16.65 30.98 -6.80
N PHE A 307 17.53 30.85 -7.81
CA PHE A 307 17.29 31.24 -9.23
C PHE A 307 15.90 30.85 -9.75
N TRP A 308 15.39 29.69 -9.33
CA TRP A 308 14.09 29.18 -9.73
C TRP A 308 12.92 29.93 -9.12
N ASP A 309 13.04 30.48 -7.93
CA ASP A 309 12.00 31.29 -7.29
C ASP A 309 11.85 32.64 -7.99
N ASP A 310 12.96 33.22 -8.45
CA ASP A 310 12.97 34.41 -9.31
C ASP A 310 12.36 34.13 -10.72
N VAL A 311 12.66 32.96 -11.33
CA VAL A 311 11.98 32.49 -12.55
C VAL A 311 10.46 32.36 -12.32
N MET A 312 10.05 31.83 -11.17
CA MET A 312 8.63 31.61 -10.86
C MET A 312 7.90 32.91 -10.53
N ARG A 313 8.55 33.88 -9.89
CA ARG A 313 8.02 35.22 -9.60
C ARG A 313 7.82 36.05 -10.87
N THR A 314 8.71 35.91 -11.85
CA THR A 314 8.61 36.61 -13.14
C THR A 314 7.55 36.03 -14.08
N LEU A 315 7.12 34.80 -13.86
CA LEU A 315 6.01 34.19 -14.57
C LEU A 315 4.66 34.65 -13.97
N SER A 316 3.83 35.35 -14.74
CA SER A 316 2.47 35.71 -14.34
C SER A 316 1.40 35.08 -15.24
N GLY A 317 0.19 34.92 -14.71
CA GLY A 317 -1.00 34.50 -15.45
C GLY A 317 -0.86 33.15 -16.19
N VAL A 318 -1.15 33.16 -17.50
CA VAL A 318 -1.19 31.96 -18.34
C VAL A 318 0.19 31.30 -18.48
N LYS A 319 1.26 32.10 -18.52
CA LYS A 319 2.64 31.59 -18.66
C LYS A 319 3.07 30.80 -17.43
N LEU A 320 2.73 31.25 -16.22
CA LEU A 320 3.00 30.51 -14.99
C LEU A 320 2.33 29.13 -14.99
N ARG A 321 1.05 29.05 -15.41
CA ARG A 321 0.33 27.76 -15.49
C ARG A 321 0.94 26.82 -16.55
N HIS A 322 1.46 27.38 -17.64
CA HIS A 322 2.07 26.59 -18.72
C HIS A 322 3.46 26.05 -18.34
N TYR A 323 4.29 26.87 -17.70
CA TYR A 323 5.69 26.56 -17.47
C TYR A 323 6.01 25.99 -16.08
N ARG A 324 5.22 26.30 -15.05
CA ARG A 324 5.37 25.72 -13.70
C ARG A 324 5.43 24.18 -13.72
N PRO A 325 4.58 23.46 -14.47
CA PRO A 325 4.67 22.00 -14.54
C PRO A 325 5.92 21.48 -15.24
N LEU A 326 6.60 22.27 -16.07
CA LEU A 326 7.81 21.84 -16.79
C LEU A 326 9.06 21.93 -15.92
N ILE A 327 9.12 22.98 -15.08
CA ILE A 327 10.23 23.25 -14.15
C ILE A 327 10.03 22.48 -12.85
N SER A 328 8.81 22.48 -12.31
CA SER A 328 8.49 21.92 -10.99
C SER A 328 7.80 20.56 -11.04
N HIS A 329 8.07 19.78 -12.08
CA HIS A 329 7.51 18.44 -12.19
C HIS A 329 8.13 17.51 -11.14
N GLN A 330 7.32 16.68 -10.48
CA GLN A 330 7.78 15.66 -9.53
C GLN A 330 8.25 14.40 -10.26
N SER A 331 9.02 14.56 -11.35
CA SER A 331 9.66 13.45 -12.06
C SER A 331 11.04 13.85 -12.60
N PRO A 332 11.95 12.90 -12.77
CA PRO A 332 13.26 13.16 -13.37
C PRO A 332 13.13 13.82 -14.76
N LEU A 333 14.12 14.65 -15.11
CA LEU A 333 14.18 15.27 -16.44
C LEU A 333 14.48 14.22 -17.50
N THR A 334 13.56 14.04 -18.44
CA THR A 334 13.78 13.08 -19.54
C THR A 334 14.39 13.76 -20.76
N GLU A 335 15.21 13.02 -21.52
CA GLU A 335 15.78 13.50 -22.80
C GLU A 335 14.72 13.97 -23.79
N LYS A 336 13.57 13.28 -23.82
CA LYS A 336 12.45 13.64 -24.70
C LYS A 336 11.84 14.99 -24.31
N GLU A 337 11.78 15.30 -23.01
CA GLU A 337 11.30 16.59 -22.53
C GLU A 337 12.29 17.71 -22.82
N TRP A 338 13.58 17.46 -22.56
CA TRP A 338 14.66 18.41 -22.84
C TRP A 338 14.67 18.84 -24.31
N LYS A 339 14.61 17.87 -25.23
CA LYS A 339 14.62 18.12 -26.68
C LYS A 339 13.42 18.92 -27.21
N LYS A 340 12.30 19.00 -26.48
CA LYS A 340 11.16 19.83 -26.89
C LYS A 340 11.44 21.32 -26.77
N GLY A 341 12.52 21.74 -26.09
CA GLY A 341 12.93 23.14 -26.01
C GLY A 341 12.02 24.06 -25.19
N LYS A 342 10.91 23.55 -24.64
CA LYS A 342 9.92 24.37 -23.88
C LYS A 342 10.50 25.00 -22.62
N ILE A 343 11.48 24.36 -21.99
CA ILE A 343 12.16 24.89 -20.80
C ILE A 343 13.06 26.08 -21.19
N LEU A 344 13.74 26.00 -22.33
CA LEU A 344 14.51 27.12 -22.88
C LEU A 344 13.59 28.28 -23.25
N GLN A 345 12.46 28.02 -23.92
CA GLN A 345 11.46 29.03 -24.24
C GLN A 345 10.94 29.73 -22.99
N CYS A 346 10.66 28.98 -21.91
CA CYS A 346 10.28 29.56 -20.63
C CYS A 346 11.32 30.55 -20.12
N LEU A 347 12.60 30.16 -20.08
CA LEU A 347 13.65 31.00 -19.50
C LEU A 347 13.94 32.25 -20.36
N ILE A 348 13.76 32.15 -21.68
CA ILE A 348 13.77 33.31 -22.59
C ILE A 348 12.56 34.22 -22.30
N ASP A 349 11.36 33.66 -22.21
CA ASP A 349 10.13 34.42 -21.91
C ASP A 349 10.18 35.15 -20.56
N CYS A 350 10.94 34.61 -19.60
CA CYS A 350 11.17 35.22 -18.28
C CYS A 350 12.30 36.25 -18.25
N GLY A 351 13.05 36.42 -19.35
CA GLY A 351 14.25 37.27 -19.38
C GLY A 351 15.36 36.79 -18.45
N LYS A 352 15.37 35.49 -18.10
CA LYS A 352 16.35 34.87 -17.17
C LYS A 352 17.50 34.19 -17.90
N ILE A 353 17.33 33.93 -19.19
CA ILE A 353 18.44 33.71 -20.12
C ILE A 353 18.60 34.98 -20.94
N VAL A 354 19.72 35.66 -20.75
CA VAL A 354 20.19 36.68 -21.68
C VAL A 354 20.74 35.94 -22.89
N GLU A 355 20.46 36.44 -24.09
CA GLU A 355 20.97 35.93 -25.37
C GLU A 355 22.50 36.14 -25.53
N GLY A 356 23.27 35.99 -24.45
CA GLY A 356 24.72 36.13 -24.40
C GLY A 356 25.38 34.78 -24.59
N ASP A 357 25.91 34.57 -25.80
CA ASP A 357 27.06 33.71 -26.18
C ASP A 357 26.81 32.79 -27.38
N LYS A 358 25.57 32.39 -27.67
CA LYS A 358 25.28 31.67 -28.94
C LYS A 358 25.41 32.56 -30.17
N LEU A 359 25.21 33.87 -30.03
CA LEU A 359 25.44 34.81 -31.12
C LEU A 359 26.90 35.15 -31.35
N ARG A 360 27.79 34.99 -30.36
CA ARG A 360 29.22 35.33 -30.53
C ARG A 360 29.94 34.30 -31.40
N ILE A 361 29.69 33.00 -31.17
CA ILE A 361 30.29 31.93 -31.98
C ILE A 361 29.68 31.90 -33.40
N ALA A 362 28.41 32.28 -33.55
CA ALA A 362 27.75 32.37 -34.84
C ALA A 362 28.14 33.64 -35.64
N SER A 363 28.35 34.78 -34.96
CA SER A 363 28.85 36.02 -35.58
C SER A 363 30.33 35.89 -35.93
N GLU A 364 31.16 35.33 -35.05
CA GLU A 364 32.59 35.08 -35.30
C GLU A 364 32.80 34.09 -36.46
N LYS A 365 31.95 33.05 -36.58
CA LYS A 365 31.96 32.16 -37.77
C LYS A 365 31.47 32.85 -39.05
N LYS A 366 30.47 33.73 -38.98
CA LYS A 366 30.00 34.51 -40.14
C LYS A 366 31.03 35.57 -40.56
N ASP A 367 31.75 36.17 -39.63
CA ASP A 367 32.77 37.18 -39.88
C ASP A 367 34.09 36.55 -40.38
N CYS A 368 34.47 35.36 -39.88
CA CYS A 368 35.55 34.56 -40.47
C CYS A 368 35.22 34.11 -41.91
N ALA A 369 33.97 33.73 -42.19
CA ALA A 369 33.54 33.37 -43.54
C ALA A 369 33.50 34.58 -44.50
N ARG A 370 33.07 35.76 -44.02
CA ARG A 370 33.08 37.02 -44.79
C ARG A 370 34.49 37.57 -44.99
N GLY A 371 35.40 37.40 -44.03
CA GLY A 371 36.81 37.78 -44.13
C GLY A 371 37.58 36.94 -45.15
N ARG A 372 37.38 35.62 -45.16
CA ARG A 372 38.00 34.71 -46.16
C ARG A 372 37.47 34.94 -47.58
N GLY A 373 36.18 35.26 -47.73
CA GLY A 373 35.60 35.61 -49.04
C GLY A 373 36.08 36.96 -49.62
N LYS A 374 36.42 37.94 -48.77
CA LYS A 374 36.99 39.23 -49.20
C LYS A 374 38.49 39.17 -49.51
N ALA A 375 39.25 38.33 -48.81
CA ALA A 375 40.67 38.10 -49.11
C ALA A 375 40.87 37.36 -50.45
N SER A 376 40.00 36.39 -50.76
CA SER A 376 40.03 35.67 -52.04
C SER A 376 39.67 36.56 -53.26
N LYS A 377 38.81 37.58 -53.09
CA LYS A 377 38.44 38.52 -54.17
C LYS A 377 39.43 39.68 -54.38
N ARG A 378 40.37 39.94 -53.46
CA ARG A 378 41.43 40.95 -53.63
C ARG A 378 42.70 40.41 -54.28
N GLY A 379 42.93 39.08 -54.25
CA GLY A 379 44.10 38.44 -54.88
C GLY A 379 43.99 38.18 -56.38
N THR A 380 42.81 38.36 -57.00
CA THR A 380 42.56 38.04 -58.41
C THR A 380 42.44 39.27 -59.33
N ARG A 381 42.74 40.48 -58.85
CA ARG A 381 42.60 41.72 -59.64
C ARG A 381 43.91 42.47 -59.93
N SER A 382 45.07 41.82 -59.79
CA SER A 382 46.39 42.42 -60.05
C SER A 382 47.28 41.62 -61.02
N LYS A 383 46.68 40.96 -62.02
CA LYS A 383 47.40 40.42 -63.19
C LYS A 383 46.58 40.62 -64.47
N SER A 384 46.60 41.82 -65.01
CA SER A 384 46.31 42.10 -66.43
C SER A 384 46.66 43.56 -66.72
N SER A 385 47.87 43.76 -67.25
CA SER A 385 48.34 44.78 -68.20
C SER A 385 49.84 44.97 -68.02
#